data_AF-A0A174DD34-F1
#
_entry.id   AF-A0A174DD34-F1
#
_cell.length_a   1.000
_cell.length_b   1.000
_cell.length_c   1.000
_cell.angle_alpha   90.00
_cell.angle_beta   90.00
_cell.angle_gamma   90.00
#
_symmetry.space_group_name_H-M   'P 1'
#
loop_
_entity.id
_entity.type
_entity.pdbx_description
1 polymer ?
#
loop_
_entity_poly.entity_id
_entity_poly.type
_entity_poly.pdbx_seq_one_letter_code
_entity_poly.pdbx_strand_id
1 'polypeptide(L)' 'MLGETNLKFIQEAKKLREFSHEMEMATHYKKFDYGCFDRLLGQVINENASEEERKVLRPWEKI' A
#
# COMPACT_ATOMS: atom_id res chain seq x y z
N MET A 1 12.32 14.17 1.93
CA MET A 1 11.68 13.80 3.20
C MET A 1 10.19 13.82 2.93
N LEU A 2 9.53 12.68 3.08
CA LEU A 2 8.12 12.52 2.81
C LEU A 2 7.36 13.35 3.86
N GLY A 3 6.61 14.39 3.44
CA GLY A 3 5.85 15.21 4.39
C GLY A 3 4.85 14.35 5.18
N GLU A 4 4.55 14.72 6.43
CA GLU A 4 3.64 13.95 7.33
C GLU A 4 2.33 13.54 6.64
N THR A 5 1.79 14.41 5.80
CA THR A 5 0.58 14.19 5.02
C THR A 5 0.70 12.98 4.07
N ASN A 6 1.80 12.88 3.31
CA ASN A 6 2.03 11.77 2.39
C ASN A 6 2.21 10.46 3.15
N LEU A 7 2.78 10.52 4.34
CA LEU A 7 3.05 9.35 5.18
C LEU A 7 1.74 8.79 5.75
N LYS A 8 0.85 9.67 6.20
CA LYS A 8 -0.53 9.33 6.57
C LYS A 8 -1.30 8.73 5.39
N PHE A 9 -1.21 9.31 4.19
CA PHE A 9 -1.88 8.75 3.01
C PHE A 9 -1.44 7.31 2.70
N ILE A 10 -0.14 7.03 2.76
CA ILE A 10 0.39 5.68 2.53
C ILE A 10 -0.10 4.70 3.62
N GLN A 11 -0.16 5.13 4.87
CA GLN A 11 -0.70 4.31 5.96
C GLN A 11 -2.19 4.00 5.78
N GLU A 12 -3.00 4.99 5.43
CA GLU A 12 -4.43 4.78 5.16
C GLU A 12 -4.66 3.89 3.94
N ALA A 13 -3.84 4.03 2.89
CA ALA A 13 -3.89 3.14 1.73
C ALA A 13 -3.63 1.67 2.11
N LYS A 14 -2.66 1.41 3.00
CA LYS A 14 -2.40 0.05 3.51
C LYS A 14 -3.59 -0.51 4.29
N LYS A 15 -4.22 0.29 5.16
CA LYS A 15 -5.43 -0.12 5.90
C LYS A 15 -6.59 -0.46 4.97
N LEU A 16 -6.80 0.32 3.90
CA LEU A 16 -7.87 0.05 2.93
C LEU A 16 -7.65 -1.28 2.19
N ARG A 17 -6.38 -1.59 1.86
CA ARG A 17 -6.02 -2.87 1.25
C ARG A 17 -6.30 -4.04 2.18
N GLU A 18 -5.91 -3.94 3.46
CA GLU A 18 -6.18 -4.96 4.48
C GLU A 18 -7.68 -5.17 4.68
N PHE A 19 -8.44 -4.09 4.85
CA PHE A 19 -9.90 -4.15 4.94
C PHE A 19 -10.54 -4.85 3.73
N SER A 20 -10.06 -4.52 2.52
CA SER A 20 -10.57 -5.15 1.30
C SER A 20 -10.29 -6.66 1.27
N HIS A 21 -9.11 -7.07 1.77
CA HIS A 21 -8.75 -8.48 1.91
C HIS A 21 -9.61 -9.21 2.93
N GLU A 22 -9.83 -8.62 4.10
CA GLU A 22 -10.72 -9.18 5.12
C GLU A 22 -12.15 -9.34 4.61
N MET A 23 -12.65 -8.36 3.86
CA MET A 23 -13.97 -8.44 3.23
C MET A 23 -14.06 -9.54 2.18
N GLU A 24 -13.02 -9.72 1.36
CA GLU A 24 -12.96 -10.83 0.40
C GLU A 24 -12.95 -12.18 1.11
N MET A 25 -12.22 -12.31 2.22
CA MET A 25 -12.21 -13.54 3.03
C MET A 25 -13.54 -13.80 3.73
N ALA A 26 -14.23 -12.77 4.21
CA ALA A 26 -15.53 -12.91 4.87
C ALA A 26 -16.68 -13.20 3.88
N THR A 27 -16.61 -12.68 2.66
CA THR A 27 -17.70 -12.77 1.67
C THR A 27 -17.44 -13.77 0.55
N HIS A 28 -16.21 -14.28 0.43
CA HIS A 28 -15.71 -15.06 -0.73
C HIS A 28 -15.91 -14.36 -2.08
N TYR A 29 -16.12 -13.05 -2.08
CA TYR A 29 -16.35 -12.26 -3.27
C TYR A 29 -15.13 -11.39 -3.57
N LYS A 30 -14.42 -11.75 -4.65
CA LYS A 30 -13.23 -11.03 -5.10
C LYS A 30 -13.59 -9.92 -6.08
N LYS A 31 -13.49 -8.67 -5.61
CA LYS A 31 -13.68 -7.45 -6.43
C LYS A 31 -12.44 -6.56 -6.50
N PHE A 32 -11.50 -6.74 -5.57
CA PHE A 32 -10.33 -5.87 -5.44
C PHE A 32 -9.12 -6.43 -6.19
N ASP A 33 -8.49 -5.59 -7.01
CA ASP A 33 -7.24 -5.93 -7.71
C ASP A 33 -6.03 -5.50 -6.87
N TYR A 34 -5.58 -6.40 -6.00
CA TYR A 34 -4.40 -6.17 -5.14
C TYR A 34 -3.12 -5.96 -5.96
N GLY A 35 -2.99 -6.61 -7.12
CA GLY A 35 -1.77 -6.50 -7.94
C GLY A 35 -1.63 -5.13 -8.57
N CYS A 36 -2.73 -4.56 -9.07
CA CYS A 36 -2.77 -3.19 -9.56
C CYS A 36 -2.54 -2.19 -8.42
N PHE A 37 -3.21 -2.38 -7.28
CA PHE A 37 -3.07 -1.52 -6.11
C PHE A 37 -1.64 -1.47 -5.57
N ASP A 38 -1.01 -2.63 -5.37
CA ASP A 38 0.34 -2.74 -4.83
C ASP A 38 1.37 -2.09 -5.76
N ARG A 39 1.18 -2.22 -7.08
CA ARG A 39 2.02 -1.56 -8.09
C ARG A 39 1.94 -0.04 -8.01
N LEU A 40 0.72 0.51 -7.96
CA LEU A 40 0.50 1.96 -7.89
C LEU A 40 1.03 2.53 -6.58
N LEU A 41 0.78 1.87 -5.45
CA LEU A 41 1.30 2.30 -4.15
C LEU A 41 2.84 2.26 -4.14
N GLY A 42 3.44 1.24 -4.76
CA GLY A 42 4.89 1.14 -4.94
C GLY A 42 5.47 2.29 -5.77
N GLN A 43 4.79 2.72 -6.84
CA GLN A 43 5.20 3.87 -7.66
C GLN A 43 5.17 5.17 -6.85
N VAL A 44 4.08 5.43 -6.10
CA VAL A 44 3.96 6.61 -5.25
C VAL A 44 5.08 6.66 -4.19
N ILE A 45 5.37 5.53 -3.54
CA ILE A 45 6.47 5.43 -2.58
C ILE A 45 7.82 5.69 -3.27
N ASN A 46 8.05 5.14 -4.46
CA ASN A 46 9.31 5.35 -5.18
C ASN A 46 9.53 6.82 -5.56
N GLU A 47 8.50 7.51 -6.05
CA GLU A 47 8.62 8.89 -6.51
C GLU A 47 8.78 9.89 -5.36
N ASN A 48 8.21 9.58 -4.19
CA ASN A 48 8.07 10.56 -3.11
C ASN A 48 8.95 10.28 -1.88
N ALA A 49 9.41 9.03 -1.68
CA ALA A 49 10.17 8.62 -0.50
C ALA A 49 11.67 8.56 -0.77
N SER A 50 12.46 9.01 0.21
CA SER A 50 13.90 8.77 0.26
C SER A 50 14.22 7.27 0.39
N GLU A 51 15.47 6.92 0.11
CA GLU A 51 15.91 5.53 0.12
C GLU A 51 15.71 4.82 1.47
N GLU A 52 15.89 5.55 2.58
CA GLU A 52 15.61 5.03 3.92
C GLU A 52 14.11 4.89 4.21
N GLU A 53 13.30 5.86 3.78
CA GLU A 53 11.83 5.80 3.92
C GLU A 53 11.26 4.63 3.12
N ARG A 54 11.82 4.31 1.94
CA ARG A 54 11.41 3.16 1.12
C ARG A 54 11.58 1.83 1.85
N LYS A 55 12.66 1.64 2.62
CA LYS A 55 12.90 0.41 3.40
C LYS A 55 11.81 0.16 4.44
N VAL A 56 11.27 1.23 5.02
CA VAL A 56 10.19 1.15 6.02
C VAL A 56 8.82 1.06 5.36
N LEU A 57 8.64 1.76 4.24
CA LEU A 57 7.33 1.90 3.60
C LEU A 57 7.00 0.76 2.64
N ARG A 58 7.97 -0.01 2.12
CA ARG A 58 7.75 -1.18 1.27
C ARG A 58 7.50 -2.45 2.12
N PRO A 59 6.29 -3.00 2.13
CA PRO A 59 6.00 -4.29 2.75
C PRO A 59 6.16 -5.48 1.78
N TRP A 60 6.30 -5.25 0.46
CA TRP A 60 5.98 -6.26 -0.57
C TRP A 60 7.13 -6.66 -1.52
N GLU A 61 8.40 -6.35 -1.24
CA GLU A 61 9.53 -6.86 -2.06
C GLU A 61 9.82 -8.36 -1.89
N LYS A 62 8.88 -9.13 -1.34
CA LYS A 62 8.93 -10.60 -1.24
C LYS A 62 7.80 -11.28 -2.02
N ILE A 63 7.50 -10.78 -3.22
CA ILE A 63 6.71 -11.51 -4.22
C ILE A 63 7.58 -11.69 -5.45
#